data_AF-A0A2G9GXN8-F1
#
_entry.id   AF-A0A2G9GXN8-F1
#
_cell.length_a   1.000
_cell.length_b   1.000
_cell.length_c   1.000
_cell.angle_alpha   90.00
_cell.angle_beta   90.00
_cell.angle_gamma   90.00
#
_symmetry.space_group_name_H-M   'P 1'
#
loop_
_entity.id
_entity.type
_entity.pdbx_description
1 polymer ?
#
loop_
_entity_poly.entity_id
_entity_poly.type
_entity_poly.pdbx_seq_one_letter_code
_entity_poly.pdbx_strand_id
1 'polypeptide(L)'
;MTALSVDVDIDVLRATLEHGVAPVSWTDYLHLSVGGTLSNAGINGQSFLNGPQISNVFELDVITGKGNFITCSKSTNSDLFLGVLGGFLIINENTTNEWRSSFSSPSRQSDIVSLLKKQRLLYSIELVKYYDNRTANTIDKEFEMLPKELNFIPGFIFSRDATLLDFLYRDGNSEEERGELEAHPWLNLFIPKSRIQDFNDVTPDEDIFYNLALLHTSNGPTQSQFLDRFNNQILEFCKRTRIKVKEYLPYYKSREDWIMHFGPKWKPFSTKENGV
;
A
#
# COMPACT_ATOMS: atom_id res chain seq x y z
N MET A 1 2.02 -20.08 -8.65
CA MET A 1 2.13 -20.73 -7.32
C MET A 1 1.17 -20.01 -6.40
N THR A 2 0.33 -20.70 -5.63
CA THR A 2 -0.84 -20.06 -5.03
C THR A 2 -0.86 -20.18 -3.51
N ALA A 3 -0.74 -19.04 -2.82
CA ALA A 3 -1.18 -18.92 -1.43
C ALA A 3 -2.68 -18.61 -1.42
N LEU A 4 -3.50 -19.66 -1.28
CA LEU A 4 -4.94 -19.51 -1.10
C LEU A 4 -5.24 -19.33 0.40
N SER A 5 -5.36 -18.09 0.85
CA SER A 5 -6.24 -17.78 1.99
C SER A 5 -7.45 -17.03 1.44
N VAL A 6 -8.62 -17.54 1.80
CA VAL A 6 -9.93 -16.91 1.55
C VAL A 6 -10.31 -15.93 2.67
N ASP A 7 -9.53 -15.91 3.76
CA ASP A 7 -9.74 -15.00 4.87
C ASP A 7 -9.39 -13.57 4.44
N VAL A 8 -10.15 -12.64 4.97
CA VAL A 8 -10.09 -11.22 4.64
C VAL A 8 -9.50 -10.47 5.84
N ASP A 9 -8.63 -9.48 5.62
CA ASP A 9 -7.87 -8.81 6.68
C ASP A 9 -8.76 -8.24 7.80
N ILE A 10 -9.99 -7.79 7.50
CA ILE A 10 -10.96 -7.35 8.53
C ILE A 10 -11.42 -8.47 9.47
N ASP A 11 -11.57 -9.71 8.98
CA ASP A 11 -12.03 -10.83 9.80
C ASP A 11 -10.86 -11.38 10.62
N VAL A 12 -9.63 -11.33 10.09
CA VAL A 12 -8.40 -11.56 10.86
C VAL A 12 -8.27 -10.52 11.99
N LEU A 13 -8.53 -9.24 11.73
CA LEU A 13 -8.55 -8.20 12.76
C LEU A 13 -9.58 -8.49 13.85
N ARG A 14 -10.83 -8.81 13.47
CA ARG A 14 -11.90 -9.14 14.43
C ARG A 14 -11.52 -10.33 15.32
N ALA A 15 -11.11 -11.45 14.72
CA ALA A 15 -10.75 -12.66 15.44
C ALA A 15 -9.53 -12.46 16.37
N THR A 16 -8.54 -11.67 15.96
CA THR A 16 -7.36 -11.40 16.81
C THR A 16 -7.69 -10.47 17.98
N LEU A 17 -8.58 -9.50 17.79
CA LEU A 17 -9.05 -8.60 18.86
C LEU A 17 -9.83 -9.33 19.97
N GLU A 18 -10.55 -10.42 19.66
CA GLU A 18 -11.16 -11.29 20.68
C GLU A 18 -10.13 -11.92 21.64
N HIS A 19 -8.89 -12.04 21.20
CA HIS A 19 -7.75 -12.51 22.00
C HIS A 19 -6.87 -11.37 22.53
N GLY A 20 -7.25 -10.11 22.35
CA GLY A 20 -6.50 -8.94 22.82
C GLY A 20 -5.19 -8.70 22.07
N VAL A 21 -5.05 -9.21 20.85
CA VAL A 21 -3.88 -9.04 19.98
C VAL A 21 -4.30 -8.53 18.59
N ALA A 22 -3.34 -8.10 17.78
CA ALA A 22 -3.58 -7.70 16.39
C ALA A 22 -2.28 -7.87 15.58
N PRO A 23 -2.36 -8.18 14.27
CA PRO A 23 -1.24 -8.03 13.35
C PRO A 23 -0.56 -6.65 13.41
N VAL A 24 0.76 -6.63 13.15
CA VAL A 24 1.61 -5.44 13.28
C VAL A 24 1.84 -4.68 11.97
N SER A 25 1.40 -5.24 10.83
CA SER A 25 1.41 -4.61 9.51
C SER A 25 0.09 -4.89 8.81
N TRP A 26 -0.44 -3.88 8.13
CA TRP A 26 -1.74 -3.90 7.47
C TRP A 26 -1.63 -3.36 6.05
N THR A 27 -2.73 -3.43 5.31
CA THR A 27 -3.06 -2.53 4.20
C THR A 27 -3.93 -1.37 4.70
N ASP A 28 -4.16 -0.32 3.90
CA ASP A 28 -5.13 0.73 4.27
C ASP A 28 -6.59 0.26 4.15
N TYR A 29 -6.88 -0.55 3.14
CA TYR A 29 -8.18 -1.17 2.93
C TYR A 29 -8.16 -2.63 3.41
N LEU A 30 -9.08 -2.99 4.32
CA LEU A 30 -9.11 -4.28 5.01
C LEU A 30 -9.99 -5.35 4.37
N HIS A 31 -10.78 -5.04 3.34
CA HIS A 31 -11.51 -6.08 2.58
C HIS A 31 -10.65 -6.69 1.46
N LEU A 32 -9.38 -6.94 1.76
CA LEU A 32 -8.44 -7.67 0.90
C LEU A 32 -8.18 -9.04 1.51
N SER A 33 -8.02 -10.06 0.65
CA SER A 33 -7.65 -11.39 1.13
C SER A 33 -6.18 -11.45 1.55
N VAL A 34 -5.90 -12.17 2.64
CA VAL A 34 -4.54 -12.38 3.15
C VAL A 34 -3.63 -12.98 2.06
N GLY A 35 -4.15 -13.90 1.24
CA GLY A 35 -3.41 -14.47 0.12
C GLY A 35 -3.07 -13.44 -0.98
N GLY A 36 -3.99 -12.51 -1.26
CA GLY A 36 -3.82 -11.46 -2.27
C GLY A 36 -2.79 -10.40 -1.87
N THR A 37 -2.82 -9.96 -0.61
CA THR A 37 -1.86 -8.97 -0.09
C THR A 37 -0.46 -9.57 0.03
N LEU A 38 -0.32 -10.80 0.54
CA LEU A 38 0.96 -11.52 0.65
C LEU A 38 1.56 -11.89 -0.71
N SER A 39 0.74 -12.07 -1.75
CA SER A 39 1.22 -12.26 -3.12
C SER A 39 1.85 -11.00 -3.74
N ASN A 40 1.71 -9.84 -3.09
CA ASN A 40 2.24 -8.56 -3.55
C ASN A 40 3.22 -7.93 -2.54
N ALA A 41 2.73 -7.45 -1.40
CA ALA A 41 3.53 -7.01 -0.25
C ALA A 41 2.66 -6.81 1.00
N GLY A 42 1.55 -6.07 0.84
CA GLY A 42 0.74 -5.56 1.96
C GLY A 42 1.44 -4.42 2.69
N ILE A 43 1.17 -3.18 2.27
CA ILE A 43 1.85 -1.97 2.76
C ILE A 43 0.84 -0.97 3.35
N ASN A 44 1.27 -0.29 4.41
CA ASN A 44 0.58 0.83 5.09
C ASN A 44 1.67 1.63 5.87
N GLY A 45 1.28 2.72 6.52
CA GLY A 45 2.10 3.49 7.46
C GLY A 45 2.67 2.73 8.67
N GLN A 46 2.38 1.45 8.92
CA GLN A 46 3.18 0.64 9.88
C GLN A 46 4.44 0.03 9.24
N SER A 47 4.52 -0.04 7.91
CA SER A 47 5.58 -0.79 7.22
C SER A 47 6.98 -0.18 7.33
N PHE A 48 7.11 1.09 7.74
CA PHE A 48 8.42 1.69 8.03
C PHE A 48 9.06 1.13 9.31
N LEU A 49 8.25 0.60 10.24
CA LEU A 49 8.70 0.07 11.52
C LEU A 49 8.75 -1.47 11.50
N ASN A 50 7.69 -2.10 10.99
CA ASN A 50 7.49 -3.55 11.06
C ASN A 50 7.76 -4.27 9.73
N GLY A 51 8.09 -3.54 8.66
CA GLY A 51 8.07 -4.05 7.29
C GLY A 51 6.64 -4.29 6.77
N PRO A 52 6.47 -4.65 5.48
CA PRO A 52 5.19 -5.04 4.90
C PRO A 52 4.65 -6.35 5.50
N GLN A 53 3.38 -6.71 5.21
CA GLN A 53 2.76 -7.97 5.65
C GLN A 53 3.64 -9.19 5.29
N ILE A 54 4.24 -9.22 4.10
CA ILE A 54 5.17 -10.30 3.69
C ILE A 54 6.41 -10.48 4.57
N SER A 55 6.80 -9.48 5.37
CA SER A 55 7.90 -9.61 6.33
C SER A 55 7.48 -10.26 7.65
N ASN A 56 6.17 -10.29 7.92
CA ASN A 56 5.54 -10.67 9.18
C ASN A 56 4.88 -12.07 9.12
N VAL A 57 5.26 -12.89 8.15
CA VAL A 57 4.80 -14.28 7.99
C VAL A 57 5.82 -15.26 8.59
N PHE A 58 5.32 -16.26 9.33
CA PHE A 58 6.14 -17.35 9.88
C PHE A 58 6.24 -18.55 8.93
N GLU A 59 5.09 -19.00 8.41
CA GLU A 59 4.92 -20.21 7.61
C GLU A 59 3.71 -20.04 6.66
N LEU A 60 3.70 -20.78 5.55
CA LEU A 60 2.63 -20.81 4.56
C LEU A 60 2.39 -22.26 4.10
N ASP A 61 1.13 -22.64 3.98
CA ASP A 61 0.73 -23.80 3.17
C ASP A 61 0.45 -23.35 1.74
N VAL A 62 1.11 -23.99 0.78
CA VAL A 62 1.09 -23.59 -0.63
C VAL A 62 0.69 -24.76 -1.51
N ILE A 63 -0.22 -24.52 -2.45
CA ILE A 63 -0.48 -25.44 -3.56
C ILE A 63 0.37 -24.99 -4.76
N THR A 64 1.28 -25.85 -5.23
CA THR A 64 2.17 -25.55 -6.35
C THR A 64 1.44 -25.60 -7.70
N GLY A 65 2.09 -25.14 -8.78
CA GLY A 65 1.55 -25.27 -10.14
C GLY A 65 1.34 -26.72 -10.59
N LYS A 66 1.97 -27.68 -9.91
CA LYS A 66 1.80 -29.13 -10.13
C LYS A 66 0.73 -29.77 -9.22
N GLY A 67 0.02 -28.97 -8.41
CA GLY A 67 -1.01 -29.44 -7.48
C GLY A 67 -0.48 -30.05 -6.18
N ASN A 68 0.82 -29.93 -5.88
CA ASN A 68 1.40 -30.45 -4.65
C ASN A 68 1.10 -29.49 -3.49
N PHE A 69 0.61 -30.02 -2.37
CA PHE A 69 0.50 -29.29 -1.11
C PHE A 69 1.85 -29.30 -0.38
N ILE A 70 2.40 -28.12 -0.07
CA ILE A 70 3.71 -27.97 0.57
C ILE A 70 3.65 -26.86 1.63
N THR A 71 3.90 -27.22 2.88
CA THR A 71 4.20 -26.28 3.97
C THR A 71 5.61 -25.70 3.78
N CYS A 72 5.76 -24.37 3.85
CA CYS A 72 7.04 -23.69 3.69
C CYS A 72 7.19 -22.48 4.63
N SER A 73 8.42 -22.23 5.07
CA SER A 73 8.81 -21.20 6.05
C SER A 73 10.26 -20.74 5.77
N LYS A 74 10.80 -19.82 6.58
CA LYS A 74 12.21 -19.38 6.45
C LYS A 74 13.22 -20.52 6.62
N SER A 75 12.87 -21.61 7.31
CA SER A 75 13.73 -22.78 7.55
C SER A 75 13.37 -24.02 6.71
N THR A 76 12.14 -24.09 6.18
CA THR A 76 11.59 -25.29 5.53
C THR A 76 11.09 -24.92 4.14
N ASN A 77 11.58 -25.56 3.07
CA ASN A 77 11.19 -25.20 1.69
C ASN A 77 11.35 -23.69 1.40
N SER A 78 12.41 -23.06 1.92
CA SER A 78 12.56 -21.60 2.00
C SER A 78 12.56 -20.90 0.64
N ASP A 79 12.99 -21.57 -0.42
CA ASP A 79 12.91 -21.04 -1.78
C ASP A 79 11.48 -20.89 -2.32
N LEU A 80 10.56 -21.76 -1.90
CA LEU A 80 9.13 -21.65 -2.18
C LEU A 80 8.52 -20.52 -1.34
N PHE A 81 8.82 -20.50 -0.04
CA PHE A 81 8.34 -19.47 0.88
C PHE A 81 8.68 -18.05 0.41
N LEU A 82 9.97 -17.80 0.11
CA LEU A 82 10.46 -16.53 -0.44
C LEU A 82 10.08 -16.31 -1.92
N GLY A 83 9.55 -17.33 -2.60
CA GLY A 83 9.08 -17.23 -3.99
C GLY A 83 7.59 -16.89 -4.10
N VAL A 84 6.80 -17.19 -3.07
CA VAL A 84 5.36 -16.89 -3.01
C VAL A 84 5.10 -15.50 -2.41
N LEU A 85 5.87 -15.12 -1.38
CA LEU A 85 5.81 -13.79 -0.79
C LEU A 85 6.27 -12.71 -1.79
N GLY A 86 5.34 -11.87 -2.24
CA GLY A 86 5.58 -10.92 -3.33
C GLY A 86 5.83 -11.57 -4.70
N GLY A 87 5.41 -12.83 -4.88
CA GLY A 87 5.63 -13.62 -6.09
C GLY A 87 4.73 -13.30 -7.28
N PHE A 88 3.77 -12.39 -7.10
CA PHE A 88 2.68 -12.02 -8.02
C PHE A 88 1.77 -13.20 -8.40
N LEU A 89 0.55 -13.19 -7.85
CA LEU A 89 -0.48 -14.16 -8.20
C LEU A 89 -1.43 -13.59 -9.25
N ILE A 90 -1.53 -14.24 -10.41
CA ILE A 90 -2.63 -14.01 -11.35
C ILE A 90 -3.78 -14.92 -10.95
N ILE A 91 -4.73 -14.37 -10.19
CA ILE A 91 -6.05 -14.95 -9.97
C ILE A 91 -6.98 -14.40 -11.05
N ASN A 92 -7.73 -15.29 -11.70
CA ASN A 92 -8.68 -14.90 -12.74
C ASN A 92 -10.08 -14.70 -12.14
N GLU A 93 -10.34 -13.51 -11.60
CA GLU A 93 -11.67 -12.88 -11.57
C GLU A 93 -11.57 -11.39 -11.17
N ASN A 94 -12.56 -10.58 -11.62
CA ASN A 94 -12.60 -9.14 -11.35
C ASN A 94 -12.78 -8.84 -9.85
N THR A 95 -12.02 -7.89 -9.29
CA THR A 95 -12.44 -6.92 -8.24
C THR A 95 -11.28 -6.02 -7.83
N THR A 96 -11.31 -4.72 -8.18
CA THR A 96 -10.38 -3.70 -7.63
C THR A 96 -11.05 -2.31 -7.56
N ASN A 97 -11.82 -2.11 -6.49
CA ASN A 97 -12.29 -0.82 -5.97
C ASN A 97 -11.83 -0.77 -4.49
N GLU A 98 -11.70 0.36 -3.77
CA GLU A 98 -11.52 1.78 -4.08
C GLU A 98 -10.88 2.44 -2.83
N TRP A 99 -10.22 3.63 -2.90
CA TRP A 99 -9.72 4.31 -1.68
C TRP A 99 -9.71 5.84 -1.74
N ARG A 100 -10.05 6.51 -0.61
CA ARG A 100 -9.61 7.86 -0.20
C ARG A 100 -9.62 8.06 1.33
N SER A 101 -8.55 8.70 1.85
CA SER A 101 -8.38 9.05 3.28
C SER A 101 -9.51 9.92 3.87
N SER A 102 -9.94 9.55 5.09
CA SER A 102 -11.09 10.14 5.80
C SER A 102 -10.71 11.11 6.95
N PHE A 103 -9.83 12.10 6.67
CA PHE A 103 -9.50 13.15 7.64
C PHE A 103 -9.56 14.57 7.05
N SER A 104 -10.77 15.15 7.02
CA SER A 104 -10.93 16.61 7.00
C SER A 104 -12.06 17.05 7.93
N SER A 105 -11.79 18.00 8.82
CA SER A 105 -12.86 18.65 9.59
C SER A 105 -13.61 19.62 8.67
N PRO A 106 -14.96 19.57 8.60
CA PRO A 106 -15.74 20.53 7.82
C PRO A 106 -15.47 22.00 8.18
N SER A 107 -14.97 22.26 9.39
CA SER A 107 -14.72 23.59 9.95
C SER A 107 -13.69 24.46 9.20
N ARG A 108 -12.84 23.88 8.31
CA ARG A 108 -11.75 24.61 7.63
C ARG A 108 -11.64 24.36 6.12
N GLN A 109 -12.66 23.76 5.48
CA GLN A 109 -12.62 23.50 4.03
C GLN A 109 -12.47 24.79 3.19
N SER A 110 -13.07 25.90 3.62
CA SER A 110 -12.90 27.23 2.99
C SER A 110 -11.44 27.68 2.93
N ASP A 111 -10.68 27.40 3.97
CA ASP A 111 -9.32 27.87 4.15
C ASP A 111 -8.35 27.02 3.32
N ILE A 112 -8.58 25.71 3.26
CA ILE A 112 -7.87 24.78 2.36
C ILE A 112 -8.10 25.19 0.89
N VAL A 113 -9.35 25.47 0.49
CA VAL A 113 -9.67 25.95 -0.86
C VAL A 113 -9.04 27.32 -1.15
N SER A 114 -8.95 28.20 -0.16
CA SER A 114 -8.26 29.50 -0.27
C SER A 114 -6.74 29.34 -0.44
N LEU A 115 -6.13 28.40 0.27
CA LEU A 115 -4.71 28.05 0.12
C LEU A 115 -4.42 27.41 -1.24
N LEU A 116 -5.24 26.48 -1.71
CA LEU A 116 -5.10 25.84 -3.04
C LEU A 116 -5.26 26.83 -4.21
N LYS A 117 -5.96 27.94 -4.02
CA LYS A 117 -6.02 29.05 -4.99
C LYS A 117 -4.74 29.88 -5.03
N LYS A 118 -3.95 29.90 -3.95
CA LYS A 118 -2.68 30.62 -3.84
C LYS A 118 -1.46 29.75 -4.12
N GLN A 119 -1.56 28.45 -3.84
CA GLN A 119 -0.48 27.46 -3.93
C GLN A 119 -0.98 26.26 -4.74
N ARG A 120 -0.24 25.85 -5.77
CA ARG A 120 -0.69 24.81 -6.73
C ARG A 120 -0.86 23.41 -6.13
N LEU A 121 -0.31 23.16 -4.94
CA LEU A 121 -0.35 21.89 -4.25
C LEU A 121 -0.23 22.13 -2.74
N LEU A 122 -0.88 21.29 -1.94
CA LEU A 122 -0.67 21.19 -0.49
C LEU A 122 -0.34 19.73 -0.16
N TYR A 123 0.50 19.53 0.84
CA TYR A 123 0.82 18.21 1.39
C TYR A 123 0.20 18.08 2.78
N SER A 124 -0.28 16.88 3.10
CA SER A 124 -0.72 16.49 4.44
C SER A 124 0.24 15.44 4.99
N ILE A 125 0.45 15.44 6.30
CA ILE A 125 1.16 14.38 7.01
C ILE A 125 0.15 13.77 7.98
N GLU A 126 -0.16 12.48 7.79
CA GLU A 126 -1.02 11.70 8.68
C GLU A 126 -0.12 10.98 9.69
N LEU A 127 -0.40 11.11 10.99
CA LEU A 127 0.38 10.51 12.08
C LEU A 127 -0.56 9.83 13.08
N VAL A 128 -0.13 8.69 13.60
CA VAL A 128 -0.88 7.86 14.54
C VAL A 128 0.01 7.54 15.73
N LYS A 129 -0.54 7.64 16.93
CA LYS A 129 0.13 7.24 18.17
C LYS A 129 -0.78 6.30 18.93
N TYR A 130 -0.50 5.00 18.85
CA TYR A 130 -1.21 3.98 19.62
C TYR A 130 -0.90 4.13 21.12
N TYR A 131 -1.92 3.90 21.95
CA TYR A 131 -1.83 3.93 23.41
C TYR A 131 -2.80 2.90 24.00
N ASP A 132 -2.59 2.52 25.26
CA ASP A 132 -3.50 1.66 26.01
C ASP A 132 -3.87 2.29 27.36
N ASN A 133 -4.65 1.58 28.18
CA ASN A 133 -5.04 2.04 29.53
C ASN A 133 -3.86 2.33 30.48
N ARG A 134 -2.64 1.91 30.14
CA ARG A 134 -1.41 2.13 30.93
C ARG A 134 -0.69 3.42 30.51
N THR A 135 -0.83 3.83 29.25
CA THR A 135 -0.20 5.05 28.69
C THR A 135 -1.19 6.17 28.38
N ALA A 136 -2.49 5.95 28.55
CA ALA A 136 -3.55 6.95 28.33
C ALA A 136 -3.38 8.25 29.14
N ASN A 137 -2.63 8.24 30.24
CA ASN A 137 -2.35 9.45 31.04
C ASN A 137 -1.10 10.24 30.58
N THR A 138 -0.32 9.72 29.62
CA THR A 138 0.81 10.44 29.00
C THR A 138 0.52 10.89 27.57
N ILE A 139 -0.47 10.28 26.91
CA ILE A 139 -0.73 10.46 25.48
C ILE A 139 -0.90 11.92 25.06
N ASP A 140 -1.66 12.72 25.80
CA ASP A 140 -1.88 14.15 25.48
C ASP A 140 -0.56 14.93 25.44
N LYS A 141 0.34 14.67 26.40
CA LYS A 141 1.65 15.35 26.47
C LYS A 141 2.57 14.91 25.34
N GLU A 142 2.56 13.63 25.00
CA GLU A 142 3.32 13.10 23.86
C GLU A 142 2.80 13.68 22.54
N PHE A 143 1.48 13.73 22.38
CA PHE A 143 0.82 14.29 21.20
C PHE A 143 0.98 15.81 21.10
N GLU A 144 1.06 16.54 22.20
CA GLU A 144 1.43 17.97 22.21
C GLU A 144 2.90 18.22 21.84
N MET A 145 3.78 17.23 21.98
CA MET A 145 5.20 17.37 21.64
C MET A 145 5.46 17.09 20.15
N LEU A 146 4.83 16.07 19.56
CA LEU A 146 5.08 15.66 18.18
C LEU A 146 4.97 16.81 17.14
N PRO A 147 3.93 17.68 17.15
CA PRO A 147 3.84 18.79 16.20
C PRO A 147 4.91 19.87 16.38
N LYS A 148 5.53 19.99 17.56
CA LYS A 148 6.55 21.03 17.82
C LYS A 148 7.84 20.78 17.04
N GLU A 149 8.05 19.55 16.55
CA GLU A 149 9.17 19.17 15.69
C GLU A 149 8.83 19.28 14.19
N LEU A 150 7.58 19.58 13.83
CA LEU A 150 7.09 19.64 12.45
C LEU A 150 6.96 21.08 11.95
N ASN A 151 7.38 21.31 10.70
CA ASN A 151 7.22 22.60 10.02
C ASN A 151 5.95 22.62 9.16
N PHE A 152 4.78 22.74 9.81
CA PHE A 152 3.46 22.79 9.17
C PHE A 152 2.86 24.20 9.20
N ILE A 153 1.80 24.44 8.41
CA ILE A 153 1.11 25.75 8.39
C ILE A 153 0.40 25.96 9.75
N PRO A 154 0.69 27.02 10.52
CA PRO A 154 0.10 27.22 11.84
C PRO A 154 -1.44 27.18 11.82
N GLY A 155 -2.01 26.36 12.70
CA GLY A 155 -3.47 26.13 12.78
C GLY A 155 -4.02 25.12 11.76
N PHE A 156 -3.19 24.47 10.94
CA PHE A 156 -3.58 23.34 10.10
C PHE A 156 -3.11 22.03 10.73
N ILE A 157 -3.60 21.78 11.94
CA ILE A 157 -3.48 20.52 12.66
C ILE A 157 -4.88 20.03 13.01
N PHE A 158 -5.12 18.74 12.77
CA PHE A 158 -6.38 18.08 13.07
C PHE A 158 -6.04 16.78 13.80
N SER A 159 -6.71 16.52 14.92
CA SER A 159 -6.59 15.28 15.68
C SER A 159 -7.97 14.65 15.86
N ARG A 160 -7.99 13.32 16.00
CA ARG A 160 -9.17 12.53 16.33
C ARG A 160 -8.71 11.35 17.16
N ASP A 161 -9.37 11.13 18.29
CA ASP A 161 -9.26 9.88 19.03
C ASP A 161 -10.24 8.83 18.46
N ALA A 162 -9.83 7.57 18.44
CA ALA A 162 -10.59 6.46 17.84
C ALA A 162 -10.10 5.12 18.38
N THR A 163 -10.96 4.10 18.37
CA THR A 163 -10.50 2.73 18.70
C THR A 163 -9.57 2.19 17.62
N LEU A 164 -8.75 1.19 17.96
CA LEU A 164 -7.89 0.51 16.98
C LEU A 164 -8.69 -0.04 15.79
N LEU A 165 -9.88 -0.59 16.06
CA LEU A 165 -10.78 -1.10 15.03
C LEU A 165 -11.31 0.02 14.12
N ASP A 166 -11.81 1.12 14.70
CA ASP A 166 -12.33 2.26 13.92
C ASP A 166 -11.24 2.92 13.05
N PHE A 167 -10.01 2.97 13.56
CA PHE A 167 -8.88 3.52 12.80
C PHE A 167 -8.44 2.59 11.66
N LEU A 168 -8.29 1.29 11.92
CA LEU A 168 -7.89 0.34 10.88
C LEU A 168 -9.00 0.12 9.83
N TYR A 169 -10.27 0.17 10.24
CA TYR A 169 -11.44 0.05 9.35
C TYR A 169 -11.92 1.39 8.76
N ARG A 170 -11.14 2.48 8.88
CA ARG A 170 -11.58 3.85 8.53
C ARG A 170 -12.07 4.03 7.09
N ASP A 171 -11.63 3.19 6.16
CA ASP A 171 -12.01 3.24 4.75
C ASP A 171 -13.21 2.34 4.40
N GLY A 172 -13.49 1.32 5.20
CA GLY A 172 -14.59 0.35 4.97
C GLY A 172 -16.00 0.88 5.22
N ASN A 173 -16.13 2.14 5.65
CA ASN A 173 -17.41 2.85 5.77
C ASN A 173 -17.77 3.68 4.53
N SER A 174 -16.91 3.70 3.49
CA SER A 174 -17.06 4.59 2.33
C SER A 174 -17.80 3.98 1.13
N GLU A 175 -18.25 2.72 1.24
CA GLU A 175 -18.74 1.92 0.11
C GLU A 175 -20.26 1.96 -0.09
N GLU A 176 -21.05 2.15 0.98
CA GLU A 176 -22.52 2.08 0.93
C GLU A 176 -23.18 3.19 0.07
N GLU A 177 -22.41 4.18 -0.42
CA GLU A 177 -22.90 5.33 -1.20
C GLU A 177 -22.59 5.27 -2.72
N ARG A 178 -21.89 4.25 -3.26
CA ARG A 178 -21.42 4.26 -4.67
C ARG A 178 -22.05 3.20 -5.58
N GLY A 179 -22.23 3.59 -6.85
CA GLY A 179 -22.82 2.75 -7.91
C GLY A 179 -21.78 2.09 -8.82
N GLU A 180 -22.17 0.98 -9.45
CA GLU A 180 -21.32 -0.05 -10.09
C GLU A 180 -20.54 0.34 -11.38
N LEU A 181 -20.26 1.62 -11.63
CA LEU A 181 -19.80 2.10 -12.96
C LEU A 181 -18.50 2.94 -12.98
N GLU A 182 -17.78 3.05 -11.86
CA GLU A 182 -16.51 3.77 -11.82
C GLU A 182 -15.32 2.86 -12.20
N ALA A 183 -14.28 3.44 -12.78
CA ALA A 183 -13.05 2.75 -13.17
C ALA A 183 -11.82 3.36 -12.47
N HIS A 184 -10.82 2.51 -12.18
CA HIS A 184 -9.71 2.84 -11.29
C HIS A 184 -8.35 2.67 -11.99
N PRO A 185 -7.97 3.58 -12.90
CA PRO A 185 -6.66 3.57 -13.56
C PRO A 185 -5.57 4.07 -12.59
N TRP A 186 -5.30 3.28 -11.57
CA TRP A 186 -4.33 3.59 -10.52
C TRP A 186 -2.89 3.44 -11.01
N LEU A 187 -1.99 4.24 -10.44
CA LEU A 187 -0.54 4.11 -10.62
C LEU A 187 0.13 4.11 -9.25
N ASN A 188 0.72 2.98 -8.87
CA ASN A 188 1.44 2.82 -7.61
C ASN A 188 2.93 2.63 -7.90
N LEU A 189 3.80 3.41 -7.28
CA LEU A 189 5.23 3.43 -7.55
C LEU A 189 6.04 3.41 -6.24
N PHE A 190 7.19 2.75 -6.24
CA PHE A 190 8.18 2.89 -5.18
C PHE A 190 9.24 3.93 -5.54
N ILE A 191 9.51 4.84 -4.61
CA ILE A 191 9.95 6.19 -4.90
C ILE A 191 10.93 6.70 -3.80
N PRO A 192 12.24 6.49 -3.95
CA PRO A 192 13.32 6.79 -3.01
C PRO A 192 13.61 8.21 -2.62
N LYS A 193 14.40 8.26 -1.56
CA LYS A 193 14.82 9.48 -0.91
C LYS A 193 15.82 10.29 -1.74
N SER A 194 16.79 9.68 -2.41
CA SER A 194 17.83 10.45 -3.12
C SER A 194 17.29 11.28 -4.28
N ARG A 195 16.17 10.88 -4.89
CA ARG A 195 15.57 11.61 -6.03
C ARG A 195 14.19 12.18 -5.75
N ILE A 196 13.63 12.04 -4.53
CA ILE A 196 12.33 12.59 -4.05
C ILE A 196 12.13 14.12 -4.25
N GLN A 197 13.18 14.84 -4.68
CA GLN A 197 13.13 16.26 -5.02
C GLN A 197 13.27 16.57 -6.53
N ASP A 198 13.87 15.67 -7.32
CA ASP A 198 13.96 15.80 -8.80
C ASP A 198 12.64 15.46 -9.49
N PHE A 199 11.89 14.60 -8.80
CA PHE A 199 10.48 14.28 -8.83
C PHE A 199 10.21 13.64 -7.45
N ASN A 200 9.02 13.19 -7.11
CA ASN A 200 8.97 12.11 -6.13
C ASN A 200 9.64 10.88 -6.83
N ASP A 201 10.86 10.34 -6.52
CA ASP A 201 11.45 9.27 -7.38
C ASP A 201 12.56 8.24 -6.97
N VAL A 202 12.73 7.17 -7.82
CA VAL A 202 13.94 6.28 -8.08
C VAL A 202 14.13 4.79 -7.59
N THR A 203 13.13 3.96 -7.23
CA THR A 203 13.23 2.67 -6.41
C THR A 203 14.64 2.03 -6.21
N PRO A 204 15.13 1.82 -4.96
CA PRO A 204 16.56 1.98 -4.78
C PRO A 204 17.29 0.72 -4.31
N ASP A 205 18.59 0.73 -4.57
CA ASP A 205 19.57 0.13 -3.68
C ASP A 205 19.96 1.18 -2.60
N GLU A 206 18.98 1.62 -1.80
CA GLU A 206 19.09 2.61 -0.70
C GLU A 206 18.19 2.16 0.45
N ASP A 207 18.55 2.53 1.68
CA ASP A 207 17.82 2.11 2.88
C ASP A 207 16.44 2.79 3.07
N ILE A 208 16.11 3.83 2.28
CA ILE A 208 14.88 4.61 2.46
C ILE A 208 14.18 4.88 1.12
N PHE A 209 12.91 4.49 1.05
CA PHE A 209 12.01 4.84 -0.04
C PHE A 209 10.58 5.12 0.40
N TYR A 210 9.89 5.87 -0.43
CA TYR A 210 8.49 6.25 -0.30
C TYR A 210 7.63 5.36 -1.22
N ASN A 211 6.35 5.26 -0.90
CA ASN A 211 5.33 4.82 -1.85
C ASN A 211 4.63 6.07 -2.42
N LEU A 212 4.36 6.09 -3.71
CA LEU A 212 3.47 7.06 -4.35
C LEU A 212 2.30 6.30 -4.99
N ALA A 213 1.10 6.51 -4.46
CA ALA A 213 -0.15 6.00 -5.00
C ALA A 213 -0.96 7.13 -5.64
N LEU A 214 -1.18 7.05 -6.96
CA LEU A 214 -2.07 7.95 -7.70
C LEU A 214 -3.40 7.25 -7.92
N LEU A 215 -4.36 7.62 -7.06
CA LEU A 215 -5.61 6.90 -6.87
C LEU A 215 -6.71 7.63 -7.61
N HIS A 216 -6.69 7.42 -8.92
CA HIS A 216 -7.63 8.03 -9.84
C HIS A 216 -8.98 7.30 -9.81
N THR A 217 -10.05 8.09 -9.88
CA THR A 217 -11.43 7.64 -10.07
C THR A 217 -11.91 8.18 -11.41
N SER A 218 -12.59 7.34 -12.20
CA SER A 218 -13.03 7.66 -13.54
C SER A 218 -14.51 7.31 -13.73
N ASN A 219 -15.31 8.31 -14.05
CA ASN A 219 -16.76 8.21 -14.19
C ASN A 219 -17.19 7.85 -15.64
N GLY A 220 -16.23 7.37 -16.46
CA GLY A 220 -16.50 6.83 -17.79
C GLY A 220 -15.25 6.63 -18.67
N PRO A 221 -15.38 5.97 -19.83
CA PRO A 221 -14.23 5.52 -20.63
C PRO A 221 -13.29 6.65 -21.10
N THR A 222 -13.84 7.82 -21.46
CA THR A 222 -13.05 8.97 -21.93
C THR A 222 -12.10 9.51 -20.86
N GLN A 223 -12.57 9.55 -19.61
CA GLN A 223 -11.76 9.98 -18.46
C GLN A 223 -10.70 8.92 -18.13
N SER A 224 -11.05 7.63 -18.17
CA SER A 224 -10.11 6.52 -17.95
C SER A 224 -8.94 6.59 -18.93
N GLN A 225 -9.23 6.73 -20.23
CA GLN A 225 -8.19 6.86 -21.27
C GLN A 225 -7.32 8.12 -21.11
N PHE A 226 -7.85 9.20 -20.53
CA PHE A 226 -7.05 10.39 -20.21
C PHE A 226 -6.09 10.09 -19.04
N LEU A 227 -6.58 9.43 -18.00
CA LEU A 227 -5.79 9.04 -16.82
C LEU A 227 -4.72 8.00 -17.18
N ASP A 228 -5.04 7.01 -18.03
CA ASP A 228 -4.06 6.07 -18.59
C ASP A 228 -2.94 6.81 -19.34
N ARG A 229 -3.28 7.80 -20.19
CA ARG A 229 -2.27 8.61 -20.89
C ARG A 229 -1.44 9.46 -19.92
N PHE A 230 -2.04 9.97 -18.85
CA PHE A 230 -1.35 10.72 -17.81
C PHE A 230 -0.36 9.84 -17.01
N ASN A 231 -0.79 8.65 -16.59
CA ASN A 231 0.06 7.64 -15.96
C ASN A 231 1.26 7.27 -16.85
N ASN A 232 1.02 7.04 -18.14
CA ASN A 232 2.08 6.78 -19.12
C ASN A 232 3.03 7.98 -19.29
N GLN A 233 2.54 9.23 -19.23
CA GLN A 233 3.42 10.41 -19.27
C GLN A 233 4.31 10.52 -18.03
N ILE A 234 3.85 10.08 -16.86
CA ILE A 234 4.67 9.99 -15.63
C ILE A 234 5.75 8.93 -15.81
N LEU A 235 5.41 7.73 -16.27
CA LEU A 235 6.37 6.65 -16.53
C LEU A 235 7.42 7.05 -17.58
N GLU A 236 7.02 7.70 -18.67
CA GLU A 236 7.94 8.21 -19.69
C GLU A 236 8.81 9.39 -19.20
N PHE A 237 8.27 10.25 -18.31
CA PHE A 237 9.09 11.24 -17.62
C PHE A 237 10.21 10.54 -16.84
N CYS A 238 9.86 9.57 -15.99
CA CYS A 238 10.79 8.82 -15.14
C CYS A 238 11.89 8.15 -15.97
N LYS A 239 11.52 7.47 -17.06
CA LYS A 239 12.49 6.87 -18.01
C LYS A 239 13.44 7.92 -18.57
N ARG A 240 12.92 9.04 -19.08
CA ARG A 240 13.70 10.11 -19.72
C ARG A 240 14.67 10.79 -18.75
N THR A 241 14.29 10.99 -17.50
CA THR A 241 15.12 11.62 -16.45
C THR A 241 16.00 10.63 -15.69
N ARG A 242 16.09 9.38 -16.18
CA ARG A 242 16.90 8.28 -15.61
C ARG A 242 16.60 8.05 -14.13
N ILE A 243 15.31 8.03 -13.88
CA ILE A 243 14.73 7.71 -12.61
C ILE A 243 14.35 6.22 -12.64
N LYS A 244 14.71 5.47 -11.60
CA LYS A 244 14.56 4.00 -11.55
C LYS A 244 13.32 3.57 -10.76
N VAL A 245 12.13 4.07 -11.07
CA VAL A 245 10.90 3.57 -10.42
C VAL A 245 10.65 2.08 -10.69
N LYS A 246 9.91 1.46 -9.79
CA LYS A 246 9.26 0.15 -9.88
C LYS A 246 7.80 0.37 -9.56
N GLU A 247 6.93 -0.17 -10.40
CA GLU A 247 5.51 -0.22 -10.11
C GLU A 247 5.23 -1.22 -8.99
N TYR A 248 4.42 -0.81 -8.03
CA TYR A 248 3.76 -1.70 -7.08
C TYR A 248 2.44 -2.15 -7.71
N LEU A 249 2.09 -3.43 -7.58
CA LEU A 249 1.05 -4.08 -8.39
C LEU A 249 1.32 -3.94 -9.92
N PRO A 250 2.53 -4.29 -10.41
CA PRO A 250 2.93 -4.07 -11.80
C PRO A 250 2.09 -4.91 -12.78
N TYR A 251 1.72 -4.30 -13.91
CA TYR A 251 1.09 -5.00 -15.02
C TYR A 251 1.78 -4.67 -16.35
N TYR A 252 2.55 -5.62 -16.88
CA TYR A 252 3.21 -5.48 -18.18
C TYR A 252 2.76 -6.55 -19.17
N LYS A 253 2.56 -6.13 -20.43
CA LYS A 253 2.19 -7.01 -21.54
C LYS A 253 3.39 -7.63 -22.25
N SER A 254 4.58 -7.04 -22.16
CA SER A 254 5.80 -7.56 -22.79
C SER A 254 6.72 -8.25 -21.78
N ARG A 255 7.47 -9.25 -22.26
CA ARG A 255 8.47 -9.95 -21.44
C ARG A 255 9.67 -9.04 -21.16
N GLU A 256 9.96 -8.13 -22.07
CA GLU A 256 11.04 -7.16 -21.99
C GLU A 256 10.81 -6.18 -20.84
N ASP A 257 9.57 -5.70 -20.67
CA ASP A 257 9.18 -4.86 -19.53
C ASP A 257 9.31 -5.61 -18.20
N TRP A 258 8.89 -6.89 -18.13
CA TRP A 258 9.11 -7.73 -16.95
C TRP A 258 10.60 -7.95 -16.65
N ILE A 259 11.45 -8.16 -17.67
CA ILE A 259 12.91 -8.24 -17.51
C ILE A 259 13.47 -6.92 -16.96
N MET A 260 13.00 -5.76 -17.43
CA MET A 260 13.40 -4.45 -16.92
C MET A 260 12.88 -4.20 -15.49
N HIS A 261 11.69 -4.69 -15.16
CA HIS A 261 11.12 -4.63 -13.83
C HIS A 261 11.95 -5.45 -12.81
N PHE A 262 12.21 -6.73 -13.07
CA PHE A 262 13.00 -7.56 -12.15
C PHE A 262 14.51 -7.29 -12.21
N GLY A 263 15.03 -6.81 -13.35
CA GLY A 263 16.45 -6.51 -13.54
C GLY A 263 17.34 -7.73 -13.23
N PRO A 264 18.40 -7.59 -12.40
CA PRO A 264 19.23 -8.73 -11.98
C PRO A 264 18.46 -9.90 -11.35
N LYS A 265 17.29 -9.63 -10.72
CA LYS A 265 16.45 -10.65 -10.07
C LYS A 265 15.65 -11.50 -11.08
N TRP A 266 15.63 -11.14 -12.37
CA TRP A 266 14.89 -11.86 -13.41
C TRP A 266 15.32 -13.33 -13.55
N LYS A 267 16.62 -13.61 -13.54
CA LYS A 267 17.14 -14.99 -13.65
C LYS A 267 16.66 -15.86 -12.48
N PRO A 268 16.85 -15.48 -11.19
CA PRO A 268 16.25 -16.18 -10.07
C PRO A 268 14.74 -16.37 -10.20
N PHE A 269 13.99 -15.32 -10.54
CA PHE A 269 12.52 -15.36 -10.68
C PHE A 269 12.07 -16.39 -11.73
N SER A 270 12.51 -16.23 -12.97
CA SER A 270 12.18 -17.16 -14.07
C SER A 270 12.68 -18.60 -13.85
N THR A 271 13.72 -18.81 -13.03
CA THR A 271 14.13 -20.18 -12.66
C THR A 271 13.15 -20.82 -11.68
N LYS A 272 12.59 -20.06 -10.73
CA LYS A 272 11.60 -20.55 -9.77
C LYS A 272 10.28 -20.93 -10.45
N GLU A 273 9.80 -20.12 -11.40
CA GLU A 273 8.60 -20.43 -12.19
C GLU A 273 8.70 -21.77 -12.95
N ASN A 274 9.87 -22.07 -13.53
CA ASN A 274 10.09 -23.30 -14.30
C ASN A 274 10.37 -24.54 -13.42
N GLY A 275 10.70 -24.35 -12.14
CA GLY A 275 11.05 -25.44 -11.22
C GLY A 275 9.87 -26.03 -10.44
N VAL A 276 8.84 -25.23 -10.12
CA VAL A 276 7.83 -25.52 -9.08
C VAL A 276 6.51 -26.08 -9.61
#